data_AF-A0A940B1P6-F1
#
_entry.id   AF-A0A940B1P6-F1
#
_cell.length_a   1.000
_cell.length_b   1.000
_cell.length_c   1.000
_cell.angle_alpha   90.00
_cell.angle_beta   90.00
_cell.angle_gamma   90.00
#
_symmetry.space_group_name_H-M   'P 1'
#
loop_
_entity.id
_entity.type
_entity.pdbx_description
1 polymer ?
#
loop_
_entity_poly.entity_id
_entity_poly.type
_entity_poly.pdbx_seq_one_letter_code
_entity_poly.pdbx_strand_id
1 'polypeptide(L)'
;MLSCFPITIITTQKEPVEQAVSGMKVCSVSVQSERMTFDSSIFNHYETLPVKEIYLYSMKIPYENWGEVKKMEDVITEANPYVEEIVSSYGVSKIKFQLFSFIFSMLVGIYFVFKIVASNKMSKKSFLIVSIIISVLYIVASIFVLNSLPAFLMLLSALSTGILFLIYAIITLINYRLAKW
;
A
#
# COMPACT_ATOMS: atom_id res chain seq x y z
N MET A 1 -5.80 -6.61 -4.12
CA MET A 1 -5.24 -7.68 -4.97
C MET A 1 -3.79 -7.88 -4.57
N LEU A 2 -3.45 -9.07 -4.08
CA LEU A 2 -2.06 -9.43 -3.73
C LEU A 2 -1.32 -9.77 -5.02
N SER A 3 -0.51 -8.83 -5.50
CA SER A 3 0.35 -9.04 -6.66
C SER A 3 1.52 -9.92 -6.23
N CYS A 4 1.50 -11.19 -6.66
CA CYS A 4 2.60 -12.11 -6.40
C CYS A 4 3.81 -11.72 -7.25
N PHE A 5 4.97 -11.66 -6.61
CA PHE A 5 6.24 -11.24 -7.17
C PHE A 5 7.15 -12.47 -7.40
N PRO A 6 7.71 -12.66 -8.61
CA PRO A 6 8.64 -13.75 -8.87
C PRO A 6 10.00 -13.51 -8.22
N ILE A 7 10.49 -14.52 -7.51
CA ILE A 7 11.81 -14.58 -6.91
C ILE A 7 12.48 -15.91 -7.25
N THR A 8 13.80 -15.88 -7.28
CA THR A 8 14.64 -17.07 -7.40
C THR A 8 15.45 -17.23 -6.13
N ILE A 9 15.42 -18.43 -5.56
CA ILE A 9 16.20 -18.77 -4.38
C ILE A 9 17.19 -19.86 -4.80
N ILE A 10 18.48 -19.61 -4.57
CA ILE A 10 19.56 -20.55 -4.86
C ILE A 10 20.15 -21.01 -3.52
N THR A 11 20.18 -22.31 -3.28
CA THR A 11 20.71 -22.88 -2.04
C THR A 11 21.34 -24.26 -2.26
N THR A 12 22.26 -24.65 -1.39
CA THR A 12 22.75 -26.03 -1.28
C THR A 12 22.02 -26.84 -0.19
N GLN A 13 21.14 -26.21 0.58
CA GLN A 13 20.41 -26.84 1.69
C GLN A 13 18.90 -26.82 1.41
N LYS A 14 18.31 -28.01 1.27
CA LYS A 14 16.90 -28.15 0.88
C LYS A 14 15.93 -27.81 2.02
N GLU A 15 16.19 -28.34 3.21
CA GLU A 15 15.27 -28.31 4.36
C GLU A 15 14.90 -26.90 4.85
N PRO A 16 15.85 -25.93 4.97
CA PRO A 16 15.52 -24.59 5.47
C PRO A 16 14.56 -23.83 4.55
N VAL A 17 14.73 -23.99 3.23
CA VAL A 17 13.89 -23.32 2.24
C VAL A 17 12.50 -23.96 2.18
N GLU A 18 12.40 -25.29 2.22
CA GLU A 18 11.10 -25.97 2.24
C GLU A 18 10.30 -25.66 3.50
N GLN A 19 10.95 -25.60 4.67
CA GLN A 19 10.31 -25.19 5.92
C GLN A 19 9.77 -23.75 5.83
N ALA A 20 10.57 -22.82 5.32
CA ALA A 20 10.13 -21.44 5.19
C ALA A 20 9.01 -21.26 4.16
N VAL A 21 9.08 -21.96 3.03
CA VAL A 21 8.04 -21.97 1.99
C VAL A 21 6.73 -22.55 2.51
N SER A 22 6.79 -23.59 3.36
CA SER A 22 5.60 -24.22 3.95
C SER A 22 4.82 -23.30 4.92
N GLY A 23 5.52 -22.35 5.54
CA GLY A 23 4.92 -21.36 6.45
C GLY A 23 4.37 -20.10 5.76
N MET A 24 4.69 -19.88 4.48
CA MET A 24 4.33 -18.67 3.74
C MET A 24 3.17 -18.91 2.76
N LYS A 25 2.37 -17.86 2.50
CA LYS A 25 1.47 -17.86 1.34
C LYS A 25 2.29 -17.74 0.07
N VAL A 26 2.53 -18.85 -0.61
CA VAL A 26 3.25 -18.90 -1.89
C VAL A 26 2.23 -19.07 -3.01
N CYS A 27 2.36 -18.25 -4.06
CA CYS A 27 1.42 -18.25 -5.19
C CYS A 27 1.76 -19.31 -6.23
N SER A 28 3.05 -19.59 -6.41
CA SER A 28 3.55 -20.72 -7.21
C SER A 28 4.97 -21.04 -6.79
N VAL A 29 5.34 -22.31 -6.81
CA VAL A 29 6.71 -22.77 -6.56
C VAL A 29 7.10 -23.78 -7.64
N SER A 30 8.33 -23.68 -8.11
CA SER A 30 8.96 -24.69 -8.94
C SER A 30 10.39 -24.88 -8.46
N VAL A 31 10.83 -26.14 -8.41
CA VAL A 31 12.14 -26.52 -7.89
C VAL A 31 12.89 -27.25 -9.00
N GLN A 32 14.10 -26.79 -9.28
CA GLN A 32 15.04 -27.46 -10.15
C GLN A 32 16.28 -27.80 -9.32
N SER A 33 16.85 -28.99 -9.50
CA SER A 33 18.14 -29.33 -8.90
C SER A 33 19.17 -29.61 -9.98
N GLU A 34 20.36 -29.08 -9.78
CA GLU A 34 21.50 -29.26 -10.65
C GLU A 34 22.71 -29.67 -9.82
N ARG A 35 23.46 -30.67 -10.30
CA ARG A 35 24.70 -31.10 -9.63
C ARG A 35 25.86 -30.32 -10.21
N MET A 36 26.52 -29.54 -9.37
CA MET A 36 27.69 -28.77 -9.77
C MET A 36 28.95 -29.28 -9.08
N THR A 37 30.01 -29.38 -9.86
CA THR A 37 31.34 -29.72 -9.38
C THR A 37 32.11 -28.44 -9.10
N PHE A 38 32.68 -28.30 -7.91
CA PHE A 38 33.48 -27.13 -7.56
C PHE A 38 34.92 -27.33 -8.02
N ASP A 39 35.26 -26.74 -9.16
CA ASP A 39 36.65 -26.62 -9.61
C ASP A 39 37.30 -25.43 -8.88
N SER A 40 37.84 -25.69 -7.69
CA SER A 40 38.60 -24.72 -6.92
C SER A 40 40.01 -25.23 -6.71
N SER A 41 41.00 -24.35 -6.81
CA SER A 41 42.41 -24.65 -6.56
C SER A 41 42.68 -25.22 -5.17
N ILE A 42 41.75 -25.01 -4.23
CA ILE A 42 41.77 -25.58 -2.88
C ILE A 42 41.45 -27.08 -2.91
N PHE A 43 40.76 -27.62 -3.93
CA PHE A 43 40.40 -29.04 -4.01
C PHE A 43 41.30 -29.85 -4.94
N ASN A 44 42.32 -29.26 -5.54
CA ASN A 44 43.26 -29.94 -6.46
C ASN A 44 44.01 -31.12 -5.84
N HIS A 45 44.04 -31.24 -4.51
CA HIS A 45 44.70 -32.35 -3.80
C HIS A 45 43.77 -33.54 -3.52
N TYR A 46 42.48 -33.45 -3.84
CA TYR A 46 41.54 -34.57 -3.75
C TYR A 46 41.47 -35.30 -5.10
N GLU A 47 41.46 -36.63 -5.08
CA GLU A 47 41.33 -37.46 -6.30
C GLU A 47 39.99 -37.26 -7.03
N THR A 48 38.97 -36.75 -6.32
CA THR A 48 37.66 -36.42 -6.89
C THR A 48 37.23 -35.04 -6.40
N LEU A 49 36.81 -34.19 -7.34
CA LEU A 49 36.30 -32.87 -7.04
C LEU A 49 34.98 -32.98 -6.24
N PRO A 50 34.76 -32.16 -5.21
CA PRO A 50 33.52 -32.18 -4.46
C PRO A 50 32.35 -31.76 -5.35
N VAL A 51 31.37 -32.65 -5.47
CA VAL A 51 30.09 -32.40 -6.14
C VAL A 51 29.09 -31.96 -5.07
N LYS A 52 28.45 -30.80 -5.24
CA LYS A 52 27.27 -30.44 -4.45
C LYS A 52 26.06 -30.29 -5.35
N GLU A 53 24.91 -30.67 -4.81
CA GLU A 53 23.63 -30.38 -5.43
C GLU A 53 23.23 -28.95 -5.07
N ILE A 54 22.87 -28.18 -6.10
CA ILE A 54 22.33 -26.84 -5.99
C ILE A 54 20.84 -26.93 -6.32
N TYR A 55 20.03 -26.36 -5.45
CA TYR A 55 18.60 -26.24 -5.60
C TYR A 55 18.26 -24.82 -6.04
N LEU A 56 17.55 -24.70 -7.16
CA LEU A 56 16.99 -23.46 -7.68
C LEU A 56 15.48 -23.50 -7.47
N TYR A 57 14.98 -22.65 -6.57
CA TYR A 57 13.56 -22.46 -6.37
C TYR A 57 13.11 -21.19 -7.10
N SER A 58 12.34 -21.34 -8.17
CA SER A 58 11.62 -20.21 -8.77
C SER A 58 10.22 -20.17 -8.17
N MET A 59 9.95 -19.15 -7.37
CA MET A 59 8.69 -19.01 -6.65
C MET A 59 8.07 -17.63 -6.83
N LYS A 60 6.74 -17.54 -6.64
CA LYS A 60 6.01 -16.27 -6.64
C LYS A 60 5.44 -16.05 -5.24
N ILE A 61 5.84 -14.97 -4.57
CA ILE A 61 5.41 -14.65 -3.21
C ILE A 61 4.74 -13.27 -3.14
N PRO A 62 3.86 -13.01 -2.16
CA PRO A 62 3.46 -11.65 -1.80
C PRO A 62 4.70 -10.79 -1.48
N TYR A 63 4.75 -9.56 -1.99
CA TYR A 63 5.87 -8.65 -1.70
C TYR A 63 6.04 -8.37 -0.20
N GLU A 64 4.96 -8.45 0.59
CA GLU A 64 4.98 -8.34 2.05
C GLU A 64 5.97 -9.33 2.71
N ASN A 65 6.14 -10.52 2.10
CA ASN A 65 7.02 -11.58 2.60
C ASN A 65 8.45 -11.47 2.05
N TRP A 66 8.73 -10.55 1.11
CA TRP A 66 10.04 -10.40 0.48
C TRP A 66 11.15 -10.10 1.50
N GLY A 67 10.83 -9.28 2.50
CA GLY A 67 11.79 -8.91 3.55
C GLY A 67 12.21 -10.08 4.45
N GLU A 68 11.38 -11.10 4.59
CA GLU A 68 11.69 -12.32 5.36
C GLU A 68 12.57 -13.27 4.53
N VAL A 69 12.25 -13.42 3.25
CA VAL A 69 13.03 -14.25 2.31
C VAL A 69 14.44 -13.70 2.09
N LYS A 70 14.59 -12.38 1.95
CA LYS A 70 15.89 -11.72 1.79
C LYS A 70 16.85 -11.91 2.98
N LYS A 71 16.32 -12.26 4.17
CA LYS A 71 17.08 -12.41 5.41
C LYS A 71 17.46 -13.85 5.74
N MET A 72 17.12 -14.82 4.89
CA MET A 72 17.48 -16.22 5.12
C MET A 72 19.01 -16.40 5.04
N GLU A 73 19.58 -17.02 6.07
CA GLU A 73 21.00 -17.38 6.10
C GLU A 73 21.27 -18.52 5.09
N ASP A 74 22.48 -18.55 4.52
CA ASP A 74 22.93 -19.57 3.54
C ASP A 74 22.09 -19.70 2.27
N VAL A 75 21.42 -18.60 1.89
CA VAL A 75 20.54 -18.55 0.73
C VAL A 75 20.84 -17.31 -0.10
N ILE A 76 21.06 -17.49 -1.41
CA ILE A 76 21.14 -16.38 -2.36
C ILE A 76 19.75 -16.15 -2.92
N THR A 77 19.19 -14.97 -2.67
CA THR A 77 17.86 -14.58 -3.16
C THR A 77 18.01 -13.53 -4.24
N GLU A 78 17.44 -13.81 -5.41
CA GLU A 78 17.39 -12.88 -6.53
C GLU A 78 15.95 -12.51 -6.85
N ALA A 79 15.75 -11.20 -6.96
CA ALA A 79 14.50 -10.56 -7.34
C ALA A 79 14.72 -9.87 -8.68
N ASN A 80 13.69 -9.81 -9.53
CA ASN A 80 13.77 -8.95 -10.71
C ASN A 80 13.90 -7.47 -10.26
N PRO A 81 15.02 -6.79 -10.59
CA PRO A 81 15.30 -5.45 -10.07
C PRO A 81 14.29 -4.41 -10.56
N TYR A 82 13.76 -4.56 -11.78
CA TYR A 82 12.75 -3.66 -12.32
C TYR A 82 11.43 -3.74 -11.54
N VAL A 83 11.08 -4.93 -11.06
CA VAL A 83 9.84 -5.11 -10.29
C VAL A 83 10.00 -4.59 -8.87
N GLU A 84 11.17 -4.76 -8.24
CA GLU A 84 11.47 -4.15 -6.94
C GLU A 84 11.43 -2.62 -7.00
N GLU A 85 11.98 -2.02 -8.06
CA GLU A 85 11.92 -0.57 -8.30
C GLU A 85 10.48 -0.09 -8.55
N ILE A 86 9.68 -0.82 -9.34
CA ILE A 86 8.27 -0.51 -9.56
C ILE A 86 7.48 -0.60 -8.25
N VAL A 87 7.64 -1.65 -7.46
CA VAL A 87 6.87 -1.84 -6.22
C VAL A 87 7.25 -0.81 -5.16
N SER A 88 8.55 -0.52 -4.99
CA SER A 88 9.04 0.50 -4.07
C SER A 88 8.59 1.91 -4.47
N SER A 89 8.63 2.24 -5.75
CA SER A 89 8.11 3.52 -6.27
C SER A 89 6.59 3.62 -6.20
N TYR A 90 5.85 2.51 -6.32
CA TYR A 90 4.40 2.47 -6.17
C TYR A 90 3.95 2.85 -4.76
N GLY A 91 4.70 2.43 -3.73
CA GLY A 91 4.45 2.80 -2.33
C GLY A 91 4.56 4.32 -2.12
N VAL A 92 5.64 4.92 -2.62
CA VAL A 92 5.87 6.38 -2.55
C VAL A 92 4.82 7.15 -3.37
N SER A 93 4.46 6.64 -4.55
CA SER A 93 3.44 7.23 -5.41
C SER A 93 2.04 7.21 -4.77
N LYS A 94 1.70 6.12 -4.05
CA LYS A 94 0.45 6.03 -3.27
C LYS A 94 0.39 7.07 -2.16
N ILE A 95 1.49 7.28 -1.43
CA ILE A 95 1.58 8.32 -0.39
C ILE A 95 1.41 9.71 -1.01
N LYS A 96 2.06 9.98 -2.16
CA LYS A 96 1.90 11.25 -2.88
C LYS A 96 0.45 11.49 -3.32
N PHE A 97 -0.18 10.48 -3.89
CA PHE A 97 -1.59 10.54 -4.30
C PHE A 97 -2.52 10.75 -3.10
N GLN A 98 -2.20 10.12 -1.96
CA GLN A 98 -2.93 10.28 -0.70
C GLN A 98 -2.79 11.70 -0.15
N LEU A 99 -1.59 12.28 -0.18
CA LEU A 99 -1.33 13.65 0.25
C LEU A 99 -2.07 14.65 -0.65
N PHE A 100 -2.06 14.40 -1.95
CA PHE A 100 -2.81 15.21 -2.92
C PHE A 100 -4.32 15.13 -2.70
N SER A 101 -4.86 13.92 -2.50
CA SER A 101 -6.29 13.72 -2.21
C SER A 101 -6.71 14.37 -0.90
N PHE A 102 -5.87 14.32 0.14
CA PHE A 102 -6.12 14.97 1.42
C PHE A 102 -6.14 16.50 1.27
N ILE A 103 -5.13 17.08 0.62
CA ILE A 103 -5.07 18.52 0.35
C ILE A 103 -6.28 18.97 -0.46
N PHE A 104 -6.65 18.21 -1.50
CA PHE A 104 -7.80 18.53 -2.33
C PHE A 104 -9.11 18.54 -1.53
N SER A 105 -9.36 17.50 -0.71
CA SER A 105 -10.54 17.43 0.17
C SER A 105 -10.57 18.58 1.19
N MET A 106 -9.41 18.95 1.74
CA MET A 106 -9.29 20.09 2.65
C MET A 106 -9.63 21.41 1.96
N LEU A 107 -9.09 21.66 0.76
CA LEU A 107 -9.37 22.86 -0.02
C LEU A 107 -10.85 22.98 -0.39
N VAL A 108 -11.47 21.87 -0.80
CA VAL A 108 -12.91 21.82 -1.09
C VAL A 108 -13.73 22.13 0.18
N GLY A 109 -13.37 21.53 1.32
CA GLY A 109 -14.02 21.81 2.60
C GLY A 109 -13.90 23.29 3.02
N ILE A 110 -12.70 23.88 2.89
CA ILE A 110 -12.45 25.29 3.18
C ILE A 110 -13.27 26.21 2.25
N TYR A 111 -13.30 25.91 0.94
CA TYR A 111 -14.09 26.68 -0.02
C TYR A 111 -15.58 26.72 0.37
N PHE A 112 -16.14 25.57 0.77
CA PHE A 112 -17.53 25.50 1.23
C PHE A 112 -17.78 26.29 2.51
N VAL A 113 -16.86 26.20 3.49
CA VAL A 113 -16.93 26.99 4.73
C VAL A 113 -16.93 28.49 4.43
N PHE A 114 -16.02 28.97 3.56
CA PHE A 114 -15.97 30.38 3.18
C PHE A 114 -17.24 30.85 2.49
N LYS A 115 -17.82 30.04 1.59
CA LYS A 115 -19.07 30.37 0.91
C LYS A 115 -20.25 30.50 1.89
N ILE A 116 -20.30 29.66 2.92
CA ILE A 116 -21.34 29.70 3.96
C ILE A 116 -21.17 30.91 4.87
N VAL A 117 -19.95 31.23 5.30
CA VAL A 117 -19.67 32.42 6.14
C VAL A 117 -20.00 33.72 5.39
N ALA A 118 -19.74 33.78 4.08
CA ALA A 118 -20.07 34.94 3.26
C ALA A 118 -21.58 35.08 2.94
N SER A 119 -22.40 34.09 3.32
CA SER A 119 -23.81 33.98 2.90
C SER A 119 -24.78 34.87 3.66
N ASN A 120 -24.36 35.71 4.61
CA ASN A 120 -25.21 36.51 5.53
C ASN A 120 -26.34 37.38 4.90
N LYS A 121 -26.49 37.40 3.58
CA LYS A 121 -27.59 38.08 2.83
C LYS A 121 -28.65 37.15 2.24
N MET A 122 -28.49 35.83 2.29
CA MET A 122 -29.51 34.84 1.87
C MET A 122 -30.73 34.79 2.80
N SER A 123 -31.82 34.13 2.40
CA SER A 123 -32.90 33.80 3.34
C SER A 123 -32.53 32.55 4.15
N LYS A 124 -33.10 32.40 5.35
CA LYS A 124 -32.92 31.21 6.21
C LYS A 124 -33.25 29.88 5.49
N LYS A 125 -34.28 29.89 4.63
CA LYS A 125 -34.65 28.72 3.80
C LYS A 125 -33.60 28.43 2.73
N SER A 126 -33.12 29.45 2.03
CA SER A 126 -32.09 29.31 0.99
C SER A 126 -30.77 28.81 1.57
N PHE A 127 -30.37 29.33 2.74
CA PHE A 127 -29.18 28.87 3.46
C PHE A 127 -29.27 27.37 3.78
N LEU A 128 -30.40 26.92 4.34
CA LEU A 128 -30.59 25.53 4.73
C LEU A 128 -30.54 24.58 3.52
N ILE A 129 -31.15 24.97 2.40
CA ILE A 129 -31.09 24.20 1.13
C ILE A 129 -29.65 24.08 0.64
N VAL A 130 -28.90 25.19 0.60
CA VAL A 130 -27.49 25.20 0.16
C VAL A 130 -26.63 24.34 1.08
N SER A 131 -26.79 24.45 2.39
CA SER A 131 -26.05 23.63 3.37
C SER A 131 -26.33 22.13 3.20
N ILE A 132 -27.57 21.73 2.88
CA ILE A 132 -27.91 20.33 2.60
C ILE A 132 -27.23 19.87 1.32
N ILE A 133 -27.33 20.63 0.22
CA ILE A 133 -26.71 20.29 -1.07
C ILE A 133 -25.21 20.09 -0.91
N ILE A 134 -24.53 21.01 -0.21
CA ILE A 134 -23.09 20.92 0.07
C ILE A 134 -22.76 19.67 0.90
N SER A 135 -23.57 19.35 1.90
CA SER A 135 -23.37 18.15 2.73
C SER A 135 -23.46 16.87 1.89
N VAL A 136 -24.44 16.78 1.00
CA VAL A 136 -24.60 15.63 0.09
C VAL A 136 -23.39 15.51 -0.85
N LEU A 137 -22.96 16.62 -1.46
CA LEU A 137 -21.79 16.62 -2.35
C LEU A 137 -20.51 16.18 -1.62
N TYR A 138 -20.30 16.65 -0.40
CA TYR A 138 -19.17 16.25 0.42
C TYR A 138 -19.17 14.75 0.74
N ILE A 139 -20.33 14.20 1.10
CA ILE A 139 -20.47 12.75 1.40
C ILE A 139 -20.16 11.92 0.15
N VAL A 140 -20.72 12.28 -1.01
CA VAL A 140 -20.48 11.55 -2.27
C VAL A 140 -19.00 11.59 -2.65
N ALA A 141 -18.37 12.76 -2.58
CA ALA A 141 -16.94 12.89 -2.86
C ALA A 141 -16.08 12.06 -1.88
N SER A 142 -16.43 12.06 -0.59
CA SER A 142 -15.73 11.30 0.44
C SER A 142 -15.83 9.79 0.20
N ILE A 143 -17.00 9.27 -0.18
CA ILE A 143 -17.19 7.84 -0.51
C ILE A 143 -16.31 7.44 -1.70
N PHE A 144 -16.25 8.28 -2.73
CA PHE A 144 -15.46 8.00 -3.93
C PHE A 144 -13.96 7.91 -3.62
N VAL A 145 -13.47 8.82 -2.76
CA VAL A 145 -12.09 8.80 -2.27
C VAL A 145 -11.84 7.57 -1.39
N LEU A 146 -12.74 7.23 -0.47
CA LEU A 146 -12.58 6.10 0.45
C LEU A 146 -12.55 4.75 -0.27
N ASN A 147 -13.40 4.54 -1.28
CA ASN A 147 -13.42 3.29 -2.05
C ASN A 147 -12.17 3.10 -2.93
N SER A 148 -11.43 4.18 -3.21
CA SER A 148 -10.21 4.13 -4.00
C SER A 148 -8.97 3.78 -3.15
N LEU A 149 -9.12 3.69 -1.83
CA LEU A 149 -8.01 3.51 -0.89
C LEU A 149 -7.85 2.05 -0.43
N PRO A 150 -6.62 1.61 -0.08
CA PRO A 150 -6.39 0.33 0.57
C PRO A 150 -7.08 0.23 1.94
N ALA A 151 -7.52 -0.98 2.32
CA ALA A 151 -8.30 -1.22 3.54
C ALA A 151 -7.67 -0.67 4.84
N PHE A 152 -6.34 -0.81 5.02
CA PHE A 152 -5.65 -0.30 6.21
C PHE A 152 -5.64 1.24 6.31
N LEU A 153 -5.80 1.95 5.18
CA LEU A 153 -5.84 3.41 5.11
C LEU A 153 -7.26 3.98 5.12
N MET A 154 -8.26 3.16 4.80
CA MET A 154 -9.66 3.58 4.82
C MET A 154 -10.06 4.16 6.18
N LEU A 155 -9.58 3.57 7.29
CA LEU A 155 -9.91 4.04 8.63
C LEU A 155 -9.38 5.45 8.90
N LEU A 156 -8.10 5.71 8.61
CA LEU A 156 -7.47 7.00 8.85
C LEU A 156 -8.09 8.10 7.97
N SER A 157 -8.34 7.79 6.70
CA SER A 157 -9.02 8.69 5.77
C SER A 157 -10.49 8.94 6.16
N ALA A 158 -11.19 7.93 6.67
CA ALA A 158 -12.57 8.09 7.16
C ALA A 158 -12.63 8.97 8.41
N LEU A 159 -11.68 8.81 9.36
CA LEU A 159 -11.60 9.64 10.55
C LEU A 159 -11.32 11.11 10.19
N SER A 160 -10.35 11.37 9.32
CA SER A 160 -10.01 12.73 8.89
C SER A 160 -11.14 13.43 8.13
N THR A 161 -11.77 12.74 7.17
CA THR A 161 -12.94 13.27 6.45
C THR A 161 -14.14 13.48 7.38
N GLY A 162 -14.33 12.62 8.38
CA GLY A 162 -15.34 12.77 9.42
C GLY A 162 -15.12 14.01 10.30
N ILE A 163 -13.88 14.27 10.73
CA ILE A 163 -13.53 15.48 11.51
C ILE A 163 -13.82 16.74 10.72
N LEU A 164 -13.42 16.78 9.44
CA LEU A 164 -13.70 17.93 8.56
C LEU A 164 -15.21 18.17 8.38
N PHE A 165 -16.00 17.10 8.22
CA PHE A 165 -17.45 17.19 8.15
C PHE A 165 -18.05 17.73 9.46
N LEU A 166 -17.53 17.30 10.61
CA LEU A 166 -17.98 17.74 11.92
C LEU A 166 -17.68 19.23 12.14
N ILE A 167 -16.49 19.69 11.75
CA ILE A 167 -16.13 21.12 11.75
C ILE A 167 -17.08 21.91 10.85
N TYR A 168 -17.33 21.44 9.63
CA TYR A 168 -18.29 22.05 8.71
C TYR A 168 -19.70 22.15 9.32
N ALA A 169 -20.18 21.09 9.95
CA ALA A 169 -21.49 21.07 10.59
C ALA A 169 -21.58 22.09 11.75
N ILE A 170 -20.54 22.18 12.58
CA ILE A 170 -20.45 23.16 13.66
C ILE A 170 -20.49 24.59 13.10
N ILE A 171 -19.68 24.89 12.08
CA ILE A 171 -19.64 26.23 11.48
C ILE A 171 -21.00 26.58 10.85
N THR A 172 -21.64 25.62 10.18
CA THR A 172 -22.97 25.80 9.61
C THR A 172 -24.00 26.11 10.69
N LEU A 173 -23.95 25.39 11.82
CA LEU A 173 -24.85 25.58 12.97
C LEU A 173 -24.62 26.93 13.67
N ILE A 174 -23.35 27.35 13.82
CA ILE A 174 -22.99 28.66 14.37
C ILE A 174 -23.54 29.77 13.47
N ASN A 175 -23.28 29.71 12.16
CA ASN A 175 -23.80 30.70 11.21
C ASN A 175 -25.33 30.71 11.20
N TYR A 176 -25.98 29.56 11.25
CA TYR A 176 -27.44 29.47 11.33
C TYR A 176 -28.02 30.13 12.59
N ARG A 177 -27.32 30.05 13.74
CA ARG A 177 -27.75 30.68 14.99
C ARG A 177 -27.42 32.16 15.07
N LEU A 178 -26.26 32.59 14.57
CA LEU A 178 -25.78 33.97 14.67
C LEU A 178 -26.36 34.89 13.60
N ALA A 179 -26.77 34.34 12.46
CA ALA A 179 -27.30 35.14 11.39
C ALA A 179 -28.68 35.71 11.74
N LYS A 180 -28.73 37.04 11.77
CA LYS A 180 -29.95 37.85 11.85
C LYS A 180 -30.55 37.93 10.45
N TRP A 181 -31.13 36.83 9.99
CA TRP A 181 -31.81 36.71 8.69
C TRP A 181 -33.17 37.38 8.68
#